data_AF-A0A1N6F877-F1
#
_entry.id   AF-A0A1N6F877-F1
#
_cell.length_a   1.000
_cell.length_b   1.000
_cell.length_c   1.000
_cell.angle_alpha   90.00
_cell.angle_beta   90.00
_cell.angle_gamma   90.00
#
_symmetry.space_group_name_H-M   'P 1'
#
loop_
_entity.id
_entity.type
_entity.pdbx_description
1 polymer ?
#
loop_
_entity_poly.entity_id
_entity_poly.type
_entity_poly.pdbx_seq_one_letter_code
_entity_poly.pdbx_strand_id
1 'polypeptide(L)'
;MRIFKAIALIMVMSISACTSTNSIMNSWIGYSVDDLTASWGAPSSRISRADGGSTYTWSTLSSDQYGIHECRKTFVTDSTGTVTQWSYNGCPKLVLK
;
A
#
# COMPACT_ATOMS: atom_id res chain seq x y z
N MET A 1 -30.99 -31.77 -12.10
CA MET A 1 -30.01 -30.89 -12.80
C MET A 1 -30.22 -29.39 -12.50
N ARG A 2 -30.48 -29.00 -11.24
CA ARG A 2 -30.59 -27.57 -10.82
C ARG A 2 -29.70 -27.21 -9.63
N ILE A 3 -29.26 -28.21 -8.86
CA ILE A 3 -28.44 -28.05 -7.65
C ILE A 3 -26.94 -27.86 -8.01
N PHE A 4 -26.44 -28.52 -9.06
CA PHE A 4 -25.05 -28.39 -9.53
C PHE A 4 -24.68 -26.96 -10.00
N LYS A 5 -25.65 -26.17 -10.49
CA LYS A 5 -25.40 -24.78 -10.92
C LYS A 5 -25.29 -23.79 -9.76
N ALA A 6 -25.94 -24.08 -8.63
CA ALA A 6 -25.92 -23.22 -7.44
C ALA A 6 -24.62 -23.36 -6.65
N ILE A 7 -24.03 -24.57 -6.62
CA ILE A 7 -22.77 -24.84 -5.92
C ILE A 7 -21.59 -24.12 -6.59
N ALA A 8 -21.60 -24.03 -7.93
CA ALA A 8 -20.58 -23.31 -8.68
C ALA A 8 -20.61 -21.79 -8.44
N LEU A 9 -21.75 -21.22 -8.05
CA LEU A 9 -21.92 -19.78 -7.88
C LEU A 9 -21.53 -19.27 -6.48
N ILE A 10 -21.56 -20.15 -5.48
CA ILE A 10 -21.15 -19.85 -4.09
C ILE A 10 -19.64 -19.99 -3.89
N MET A 11 -18.96 -20.79 -4.73
CA MET A 11 -17.50 -21.02 -4.65
C MET A 11 -16.64 -19.84 -5.15
N VAL A 12 -17.24 -18.81 -5.77
CA VAL A 12 -16.51 -17.71 -6.43
C VAL A 12 -16.27 -16.50 -5.50
N MET A 13 -16.89 -16.43 -4.31
CA MET A 13 -16.80 -15.26 -3.41
C MET A 13 -15.73 -15.35 -2.32
N SER A 14 -14.91 -16.41 -2.30
CA SER A 14 -14.02 -16.69 -1.15
C SER A 14 -12.53 -16.42 -1.41
N ILE A 15 -12.18 -15.48 -2.29
CA ILE A 15 -10.79 -15.03 -2.41
C ILE A 15 -10.59 -13.83 -1.48
N SER A 16 -10.54 -14.10 -0.18
CA SER A 16 -10.01 -13.15 0.80
C SER A 16 -8.53 -12.95 0.48
N ALA A 17 -8.23 -11.97 -0.39
CA ALA A 17 -6.87 -11.58 -0.71
C ALA A 17 -6.27 -10.93 0.53
N CYS A 18 -5.53 -11.70 1.32
CA CYS A 18 -4.58 -11.19 2.29
C CYS A 18 -3.52 -10.38 1.53
N THR A 19 -3.78 -9.10 1.29
CA THR A 19 -2.81 -8.25 0.61
C THR A 19 -1.73 -7.86 1.61
N SER A 20 -0.50 -8.33 1.38
CA SER A 20 0.63 -7.97 2.22
C SER A 20 1.04 -6.52 1.96
N THR A 21 1.63 -5.84 2.94
CA THR A 21 2.18 -4.49 2.74
C THR A 21 3.09 -4.44 1.52
N ASN A 22 3.91 -5.47 1.31
CA ASN A 22 4.75 -5.60 0.12
C ASN A 22 3.93 -5.58 -1.19
N SER A 23 2.84 -6.35 -1.28
CA SER A 23 1.98 -6.39 -2.45
C SER A 23 1.31 -5.04 -2.72
N ILE A 24 0.83 -4.39 -1.65
CA ILE A 24 0.22 -3.06 -1.73
C ILE A 24 1.24 -2.04 -2.22
N MET A 25 2.45 -2.01 -1.65
CA MET A 25 3.47 -1.04 -2.06
C MET A 25 3.90 -1.29 -3.52
N ASN A 26 4.04 -2.56 -3.92
CA ASN A 26 4.43 -2.92 -5.28
C ASN A 26 3.35 -2.61 -6.32
N SER A 27 2.07 -2.63 -5.97
CA SER A 27 0.99 -2.35 -6.92
C SER A 27 0.98 -0.90 -7.43
N TRP A 28 1.70 0.01 -6.76
CA TRP A 28 1.80 1.41 -7.17
C TRP A 28 2.93 1.71 -8.14
N ILE A 29 3.84 0.76 -8.43
CA ILE A 29 4.88 0.97 -9.44
C ILE A 29 4.23 1.28 -10.80
N GLY A 30 4.66 2.37 -11.43
CA GLY A 30 4.15 2.83 -12.72
C GLY A 30 2.89 3.71 -12.65
N TYR A 31 2.29 3.89 -11.47
CA TYR A 31 1.19 4.83 -11.28
C TYR A 31 1.69 6.23 -10.91
N SER A 32 0.83 7.24 -11.11
CA SER A 32 1.14 8.61 -10.68
C SER A 32 1.04 8.73 -9.15
N VAL A 33 1.87 9.58 -8.56
CA VAL A 33 1.71 9.97 -7.15
C VAL A 33 0.39 10.69 -6.88
N ASP A 34 -0.24 11.27 -7.90
CA ASP A 34 -1.55 11.89 -7.75
C ASP A 34 -2.63 10.83 -7.50
N ASP A 35 -2.57 9.68 -8.19
CA ASP A 35 -3.46 8.54 -7.94
C ASP A 35 -3.24 7.97 -6.53
N LEU A 36 -1.98 7.86 -6.13
CA LEU A 36 -1.60 7.43 -4.78
C LEU A 36 -2.17 8.38 -3.72
N THR A 37 -2.03 9.69 -3.92
CA THR A 37 -2.53 10.73 -3.01
C THR A 37 -4.06 10.77 -2.98
N ALA A 38 -4.73 10.55 -4.12
CA ALA A 38 -6.17 10.42 -4.19
C ALA A 38 -6.67 9.19 -3.41
N SER A 39 -5.90 8.10 -3.40
CA SER A 39 -6.25 6.85 -2.70
C SER A 39 -5.94 6.90 -1.20
N TRP A 40 -4.75 7.38 -0.81
CA TRP A 40 -4.24 7.29 0.56
C TRP A 40 -4.33 8.60 1.35
N GLY A 41 -4.70 9.69 0.68
CA GLY A 41 -4.62 11.04 1.22
C GLY A 41 -3.21 11.61 1.15
N ALA A 42 -3.08 12.84 1.66
CA ALA A 42 -1.82 13.57 1.62
C ALA A 42 -0.68 12.84 2.36
N PRO A 43 0.55 12.88 1.83
CA PRO A 43 1.72 12.33 2.50
C PRO A 43 2.05 13.12 3.76
N SER A 44 2.67 12.46 4.73
CA SER A 44 3.22 13.10 5.93
C SER A 44 4.41 14.01 5.59
N SER A 45 5.20 13.66 4.57
CA SER A 45 6.29 14.50 4.09
C SER A 45 6.63 14.26 2.62
N ARG A 46 7.24 15.27 2.00
CA ARG A 46 7.76 15.25 0.64
C ARG A 46 9.15 15.88 0.60
N ILE A 47 10.07 15.25 -0.14
CA ILE A 47 11.40 15.78 -0.41
C ILE A 47 11.63 15.76 -1.92
N SER A 48 11.88 16.93 -2.52
CA SER A 48 12.29 17.02 -3.93
C SER A 48 13.73 16.51 -4.09
N ARG A 49 14.00 15.85 -5.21
CA ARG A 49 15.32 15.29 -5.54
C ARG A 49 15.97 16.09 -6.68
N ALA A 50 17.29 15.98 -6.79
CA ALA A 50 18.08 16.69 -7.80
C ALA A 50 17.79 16.22 -9.25
N ASP A 51 17.28 15.00 -9.42
CA ASP A 51 16.89 14.42 -10.72
C ASP A 51 15.49 14.87 -11.19
N GLY A 52 14.88 15.83 -10.50
CA GLY A 52 13.52 16.30 -10.75
C GLY A 52 12.43 15.41 -10.14
N GLY A 53 12.80 14.23 -9.62
CA GLY A 53 11.90 13.34 -8.90
C GLY A 53 11.55 13.83 -7.49
N SER A 54 10.77 13.03 -6.77
CA SER A 54 10.38 13.33 -5.40
C SER A 54 10.25 12.07 -4.56
N THR A 55 10.56 12.19 -3.28
CA THR A 55 10.33 11.13 -2.29
C THR A 55 9.16 11.53 -1.41
N TYR A 56 8.12 10.70 -1.37
CA TYR A 56 6.89 10.90 -0.61
C TYR A 56 6.80 9.88 0.50
N THR A 57 6.45 10.30 1.71
CA THR A 57 6.38 9.42 2.88
C THR A 57 5.06 9.56 3.61
N TRP A 58 4.40 8.43 3.84
CA TRP A 58 3.26 8.28 4.73
C TRP A 58 3.74 7.61 6.01
N SER A 59 3.47 8.25 7.14
CA SER A 59 3.74 7.71 8.47
C SER A 59 2.43 7.50 9.22
N THR A 60 2.35 6.39 9.93
CA THR A 60 1.22 6.09 10.83
C THR A 60 1.78 5.59 12.15
N LEU A 61 1.32 6.22 13.24
CA LEU A 61 1.63 5.79 14.59
C LEU A 61 0.56 4.79 15.06
N SER A 62 1.01 3.69 15.63
CA SER A 62 0.16 2.72 16.32
C SER A 62 0.70 2.51 17.72
N SER A 63 -0.18 2.34 18.70
CA SER A 63 0.21 2.01 20.07
C SER A 63 -0.31 0.63 20.45
N ASP A 64 0.53 -0.16 21.10
CA ASP A 64 0.17 -1.41 21.74
C ASP A 64 0.71 -1.47 23.17
N GLN A 65 0.53 -2.61 23.84
CA GLN A 65 1.02 -2.86 25.20
C GLN A 65 2.55 -2.79 25.36
N TYR A 66 3.31 -2.73 24.26
CA TYR A 66 4.76 -2.64 24.24
C TYR A 66 5.29 -1.25 23.86
N GLY A 67 4.41 -0.29 23.51
CA GLY A 67 4.78 1.09 23.26
C GLY A 67 4.11 1.69 22.02
N ILE A 68 4.75 2.74 21.48
CA ILE A 68 4.34 3.40 20.24
C ILE A 68 5.27 2.93 19.12
N HIS A 69 4.68 2.46 18.02
CA HIS A 69 5.35 2.01 16.81
C HIS A 69 4.99 2.93 15.65
N GLU A 70 5.97 3.19 14.79
CA GLU A 70 5.78 3.99 13.58
C GLU A 70 5.89 3.09 12.33
N CYS A 71 4.82 3.03 11.56
CA CYS A 71 4.82 2.44 10.22
C CYS A 71 5.08 3.54 9.19
N ARG A 72 6.21 3.45 8.50
CA ARG A 72 6.61 4.39 7.46
C ARG A 72 6.58 3.71 6.10
N LYS A 73 5.85 4.30 5.15
CA LYS A 73 5.73 3.86 3.75
C LYS A 73 6.25 5.00 2.87
N THR A 74 7.23 4.70 2.04
CA THR A 74 7.91 5.69 1.20
C THR A 74 7.84 5.29 -0.26
N PHE A 75 7.51 6.24 -1.13
CA PHE A 75 7.55 6.10 -2.58
C PHE A 75 8.50 7.13 -3.18
N VAL A 76 9.18 6.71 -4.23
CA VAL A 76 10.05 7.57 -5.04
C VAL A 76 9.40 7.71 -6.41
N THR A 77 9.30 8.94 -6.89
CA THR A 77 8.85 9.24 -8.24
C THR A 77 10.00 9.72 -9.11
N ASP A 78 9.87 9.51 -10.41
CA ASP A 78 10.66 10.26 -11.40
C ASP A 78 10.15 11.70 -11.57
N SER A 79 10.73 12.43 -12.52
CA SER A 79 10.40 13.82 -12.83
C SER A 79 9.00 14.03 -13.41
N THR A 80 8.34 12.96 -13.86
CA THR A 80 6.94 13.00 -14.35
C THR A 80 5.94 12.75 -13.23
N GLY A 81 6.40 12.42 -12.02
CA GLY A 81 5.54 12.05 -10.89
C GLY A 81 5.13 10.57 -10.89
N THR A 82 5.72 9.75 -11.77
CA THR A 82 5.46 8.31 -11.81
C THR A 82 6.26 7.59 -10.74
N VAL A 83 5.61 6.72 -9.97
CA VAL A 83 6.25 5.92 -8.91
C VAL A 83 7.19 4.88 -9.53
N THR A 84 8.47 4.94 -9.17
CA THR A 84 9.52 4.05 -9.70
C THR A 84 10.11 3.14 -8.63
N GLN A 85 10.06 3.54 -7.36
CA GLN A 85 10.57 2.74 -6.25
C GLN A 85 9.70 2.91 -5.01
N TRP A 86 9.77 1.94 -4.10
CA TRP A 86 9.07 2.00 -2.83
C TRP A 86 9.92 1.35 -1.72
N SER A 87 9.64 1.73 -0.47
CA SER A 87 10.14 1.06 0.72
C SER A 87 9.15 1.20 1.87
N TYR A 88 9.19 0.28 2.83
CA TYR A 88 8.45 0.44 4.08
C TYR A 88 9.30 -0.03 5.27
N ASN A 89 9.07 0.56 6.44
CA ASN A 89 9.74 0.21 7.69
C ASN A 89 8.77 0.32 8.87
N GLY A 90 8.97 -0.51 9.89
CA GLY A 90 8.20 -0.45 11.15
C GLY A 90 6.70 -0.76 11.00
N CYS A 91 6.28 -1.28 9.84
CA CYS A 91 4.88 -1.61 9.61
C CYS A 91 4.53 -2.96 10.23
N PRO A 92 3.40 -3.06 10.96
CA PRO A 92 2.98 -4.32 11.53
C PRO A 92 2.81 -5.35 10.42
N LYS A 93 3.37 -6.55 10.64
CA LYS A 93 3.02 -7.70 9.82
C LYS A 93 1.54 -7.96 10.08
N LEU A 94 0.73 -8.07 9.03
CA LEU A 94 -0.66 -8.50 9.16
C LEU A 94 -0.64 -9.92 9.74
N VAL A 95 -0.69 -10.04 11.06
CA VAL A 95 -0.86 -11.30 11.78
C VAL A 95 -2.36 -11.42 12.02
N LEU A 96 -3.01 -12.32 11.25
CA LEU A 96 -4.39 -12.69 11.52
C LEU A 96 -4.44 -13.38 12.89
N LYS A 97 -5.23 -12.84 13.82
CA LYS A 97 -5.77 -13.61 14.96
C LYS A 97 -7.07 -14.27 14.53
#